data_AF-A0A962ALS4-F1
#
_entry.id   AF-A0A962ALS4-F1
#
_cell.length_a   1.000
_cell.length_b   1.000
_cell.length_c   1.000
_cell.angle_alpha   90.00
_cell.angle_beta   90.00
_cell.angle_gamma   90.00
#
_symmetry.space_group_name_H-M   'P 1'
#
loop_
_entity.id
_entity.type
_entity.pdbx_description
1 polymer ?
#
loop_
_entity_poly.entity_id
_entity_poly.type
_entity_poly.pdbx_seq_one_letter_code
_entity_poly.pdbx_strand_id
1 'polypeptide(L)'
;SAMSWIFASLHVSFGFAIVGAIVGEFVGSRYGIGLLINVAKGSFDAAGMYAAIIIIMLVALGVEQIMTFIEHRLAKWRPAPLQETA
;
A
#
# COMPACT_ATOMS: atom_id res chain seq x y z
N SER A 1 17.20 15.91 -7.44
CA SER A 1 16.69 16.85 -6.41
C SER A 1 16.17 16.10 -5.20
N ALA A 2 16.36 16.65 -3.99
CA ALA A 2 15.98 16.04 -2.70
C ALA A 2 14.48 15.67 -2.60
N MET A 3 13.61 16.35 -3.34
CA MET A 3 12.18 16.03 -3.42
C MET A 3 11.91 14.62 -3.98
N SER A 4 12.62 14.17 -5.04
CA SER A 4 12.48 12.78 -5.53
C SER A 4 12.90 11.75 -4.49
N TRP A 5 13.90 12.09 -3.66
CA TRP A 5 14.35 11.22 -2.59
C TRP A 5 13.31 11.10 -1.46
N ILE A 6 12.64 12.19 -1.10
CA ILE A 6 11.55 12.19 -0.12
C ILE A 6 10.34 11.40 -0.63
N PHE A 7 9.99 11.50 -1.92
CA PHE A 7 8.89 10.70 -2.48
C PHE A 7 9.24 9.22 -2.57
N ALA A 8 10.46 8.88 -2.95
CA ALA A 8 10.92 7.49 -2.96
C ALA A 8 10.87 6.86 -1.56
N SER A 9 11.29 7.57 -0.51
CA SER A 9 11.20 7.07 0.86
C SER A 9 9.77 7.03 1.39
N LEU A 10 8.92 8.00 1.04
CA LEU A 10 7.50 7.98 1.40
C LEU A 10 6.76 6.77 0.84
N HIS A 11 7.06 6.39 -0.40
CA HIS A 11 6.49 5.20 -1.04
C HIS A 11 6.81 3.93 -0.23
N VAL A 12 8.08 3.75 0.13
CA VAL A 12 8.52 2.59 0.94
C VAL A 12 7.90 2.61 2.34
N SER A 13 7.89 3.76 3.03
CA SER A 13 7.29 3.90 4.36
C SER A 13 5.79 3.63 4.38
N PHE A 14 5.08 3.96 3.29
CA PHE A 14 3.64 3.71 3.19
C PHE A 14 3.32 2.22 3.11
N GLY A 15 4.12 1.44 2.38
CA GLY A 15 4.00 -0.02 2.36
C GLY A 15 4.15 -0.62 3.76
N PHE A 16 5.14 -0.16 4.54
CA PHE A 16 5.32 -0.59 5.94
C PHE A 16 4.16 -0.18 6.85
N ALA A 17 3.58 1.01 6.67
CA ALA A 17 2.44 1.47 7.45
C ALA A 17 1.20 0.57 7.26
N ILE A 18 0.96 0.10 6.03
CA ILE A 18 -0.17 -0.79 5.73
C ILE A 18 0.06 -2.17 6.33
N VAL A 19 1.26 -2.74 6.19
CA VAL A 19 1.59 -4.02 6.83
C VAL A 19 1.41 -3.90 8.35
N GLY A 20 1.87 -2.81 8.95
CA GLY A 20 1.67 -2.52 10.37
C GLY A 20 0.19 -2.40 10.76
N ALA A 21 -0.63 -1.74 9.95
CA ALA A 21 -2.07 -1.64 10.18
C ALA A 21 -2.76 -3.01 10.12
N ILE A 22 -2.44 -3.84 9.13
CA ILE A 22 -2.99 -5.20 8.98
C ILE A 22 -2.56 -6.09 10.16
N VAL A 23 -1.30 -6.02 10.57
CA VAL A 23 -0.80 -6.75 11.76
C VAL A 23 -1.47 -6.24 13.03
N GLY A 24 -1.69 -4.94 13.17
CA GLY A 24 -2.47 -4.36 14.26
C GLY A 24 -3.92 -4.85 14.27
N GLU A 25 -4.55 -4.97 13.10
CA GLU A 25 -5.89 -5.55 12.97
C GLU A 25 -5.93 -7.01 13.44
N PHE A 26 -4.89 -7.81 13.15
CA PHE A 26 -4.81 -9.20 13.61
C PHE A 26 -4.69 -9.34 15.14
N VAL A 27 -4.02 -8.40 15.81
CA VAL A 27 -3.73 -8.51 17.26
C VAL A 27 -4.90 -8.05 18.13
N GLY A 28 -5.70 -7.08 17.68
CA GLY A 28 -6.69 -6.45 18.58
C GLY A 28 -7.94 -5.86 17.95
N SER A 29 -8.11 -5.93 16.62
CA SER A 29 -9.33 -5.37 16.03
C SER A 29 -10.53 -6.31 16.19
N ARG A 30 -11.68 -5.74 16.58
CA ARG A 30 -12.98 -6.44 16.64
C ARG A 30 -13.73 -6.40 15.31
N TYR A 31 -13.25 -5.61 14.34
CA TYR A 31 -13.82 -5.45 13.00
C TYR A 31 -12.71 -5.14 12.01
N GLY A 32 -12.62 -5.85 10.89
CA GLY A 32 -11.59 -5.57 9.89
C GLY A 32 -11.36 -6.73 8.95
N ILE A 33 -10.65 -6.43 7.86
CA ILE A 33 -10.31 -7.44 6.85
C ILE A 33 -9.34 -8.44 7.48
N GLY A 34 -8.33 -7.99 8.24
CA GLY A 34 -7.42 -8.89 8.96
C GLY A 34 -8.13 -9.87 9.90
N LEU A 35 -9.16 -9.43 10.62
CA LEU A 35 -9.93 -10.32 11.51
C LEU A 35 -10.65 -11.43 10.73
N LEU A 36 -11.30 -11.09 9.59
CA LEU A 36 -11.99 -12.07 8.73
C LEU A 36 -11.03 -13.16 8.24
N ILE A 37 -9.80 -12.76 7.85
CA ILE A 37 -8.75 -13.69 7.45
C ILE A 37 -8.34 -14.60 8.62
N ASN A 38 -8.22 -14.04 9.82
CA ASN A 38 -7.80 -14.80 11.00
C ASN A 38 -8.86 -15.82 11.44
N VAL A 39 -10.14 -15.45 11.39
CA VAL A 39 -11.26 -16.34 11.67
C VAL A 39 -11.33 -17.46 10.64
N ALA A 40 -11.22 -17.14 9.34
CA ALA A 40 -11.19 -18.13 8.26
C ALA A 40 -10.00 -19.12 8.39
N LYS A 41 -8.86 -18.63 8.88
CA LYS A 41 -7.66 -19.43 9.19
C LYS A 41 -7.94 -20.50 10.25
N GLY A 42 -8.66 -20.14 11.32
CA GLY A 42 -8.99 -21.04 12.44
C GLY A 42 -9.94 -22.17 12.05
N SER A 43 -10.75 -21.98 11.00
CA SER A 43 -11.69 -22.98 10.47
C SER A 43 -11.07 -23.97 9.47
N PHE A 44 -9.75 -23.94 9.22
CA PHE A 44 -9.08 -24.75 8.18
C PHE A 44 -9.70 -24.60 6.78
N ASP A 45 -10.34 -23.46 6.51
CA ASP A 45 -10.93 -23.14 5.22
C ASP A 45 -9.86 -22.57 4.28
N ALA A 46 -9.30 -23.45 3.44
CA ALA A 46 -8.34 -23.06 2.42
C ALA A 46 -8.92 -22.02 1.44
N ALA A 47 -10.22 -22.11 1.10
CA ALA A 47 -10.87 -21.15 0.22
C ALA A 47 -10.90 -19.75 0.86
N GLY A 48 -11.22 -19.67 2.16
CA GLY A 48 -11.15 -18.45 2.95
C GLY A 48 -9.74 -17.85 3.02
N MET A 49 -8.70 -18.68 3.16
CA MET A 49 -7.29 -18.21 3.12
C MET A 49 -6.88 -17.69 1.73
N TYR A 50 -7.31 -18.31 0.64
CA TYR A 50 -7.00 -17.79 -0.71
C TYR A 50 -7.77 -16.52 -1.02
N ALA A 51 -9.05 -16.42 -0.63
CA ALA A 51 -9.83 -15.19 -0.76
C ALA A 51 -9.18 -14.03 0.01
N ALA A 52 -8.69 -14.30 1.22
CA ALA A 52 -7.91 -13.37 2.03
C ALA A 52 -6.65 -12.85 1.33
N ILE A 53 -5.86 -13.74 0.73
CA ILE A 53 -4.65 -13.38 -0.03
C ILE A 53 -5.02 -12.48 -1.20
N ILE A 54 -6.06 -12.82 -1.96
CA ILE A 54 -6.53 -12.00 -3.09
C ILE A 54 -6.96 -10.62 -2.62
N ILE A 55 -7.68 -10.51 -1.50
CA ILE A 55 -8.11 -9.21 -0.96
C ILE A 55 -6.89 -8.37 -0.55
N ILE A 56 -5.91 -8.95 0.15
CA ILE A 56 -4.66 -8.25 0.49
C ILE A 56 -3.94 -7.78 -0.77
N MET A 57 -3.87 -8.63 -1.78
CA MET A 57 -3.22 -8.31 -3.06
C MET A 57 -3.93 -7.15 -3.77
N LEU A 58 -5.27 -7.13 -3.79
CA LEU A 58 -6.06 -6.02 -4.33
C LEU A 58 -5.85 -4.72 -3.54
N VAL A 59 -5.77 -4.78 -2.22
CA VAL A 59 -5.50 -3.61 -1.38
C VAL A 59 -4.08 -3.08 -1.62
N ALA A 60 -3.08 -3.95 -1.71
CA ALA A 60 -1.71 -3.58 -2.01
C ALA A 60 -1.61 -2.89 -3.38
N LEU A 61 -2.22 -3.46 -4.42
CA LEU A 61 -2.28 -2.85 -5.75
C LEU A 61 -3.05 -1.53 -5.76
N GLY A 62 -4.16 -1.43 -5.02
CA GLY A 62 -4.93 -0.20 -4.89
C GLY A 62 -4.11 0.93 -4.26
N VAL A 63 -3.34 0.60 -3.22
CA VAL A 63 -2.41 1.53 -2.59
C VAL A 63 -1.30 1.96 -3.54
N GLU A 64 -0.69 1.00 -4.24
CA GLU A 64 0.35 1.28 -5.25
C GLU A 64 -0.18 2.29 -6.27
N GLN A 65 -1.40 2.06 -6.76
CA GLN A 65 -2.06 2.93 -7.72
C GLN A 65 -2.35 4.34 -7.16
N ILE A 66 -2.80 4.44 -5.90
CA ILE A 66 -3.00 5.73 -5.21
C ILE A 66 -1.68 6.47 -5.09
N MET A 67 -0.60 5.79 -4.71
CA MET A 67 0.74 6.37 -4.63
C MET A 67 1.22 6.89 -5.99
N THR A 68 1.10 6.08 -7.05
CA THR A 68 1.44 6.50 -8.41
C THR A 68 0.58 7.68 -8.89
N PHE A 69 -0.71 7.73 -8.51
CA PHE A 69 -1.58 8.85 -8.83
C PHE A 69 -1.16 10.14 -8.12
N ILE A 70 -0.83 10.06 -6.82
CA ILE A 70 -0.32 11.20 -6.05
C ILE A 70 1.00 11.70 -6.64
N GLU A 71 1.90 10.78 -7.02
CA GLU A 71 3.15 11.11 -7.68
C GLU A 71 2.93 11.83 -9.01
N HIS A 72 2.03 11.34 -9.87
CA HIS A 72 1.68 12.00 -11.13
C HIS A 72 1.03 13.37 -10.93
N ARG A 73 0.17 13.51 -9.91
CA ARG A 73 -0.48 14.78 -9.56
C ARG A 73 0.53 15.83 -9.11
N LEU A 74 1.52 15.44 -8.30
CA LEU A 74 2.59 16.33 -7.85
C LEU A 74 3.66 16.57 -8.91
N ALA A 75 3.98 15.57 -9.74
CA ALA A 75 4.88 15.72 -10.88
C ALA A 75 4.34 16.73 -11.91
N LYS A 76 3.01 16.93 -11.96
CA LYS A 76 2.36 17.97 -12.75
C LYS A 76 2.71 19.40 -12.30
N TRP A 77 3.20 19.58 -11.07
CA TRP A 77 3.71 20.85 -10.55
C TRP A 77 5.21 21.06 -10.82
N ARG A 78 5.86 20.13 -11.55
CA ARG A 78 7.27 20.28 -11.95
C ARG A 78 7.34 21.26 -13.14
N PRO A 79 8.01 22.42 -13.02
CA PRO A 79 8.44 23.17 -14.19
C PRO A 79 9.40 22.27 -14.98
N ALA A 80 9.27 22.25 -16.31
CA ALA A 80 10.14 21.47 -17.17
C ALA A 80 11.62 21.76 -16.83
N PRO A 81 12.48 20.74 -16.66
CA PRO A 81 13.90 20.98 -16.59
C PRO A 81 14.28 21.67 -17.90
N LEU A 82 14.85 22.87 -17.80
CA LEU A 82 15.53 23.49 -18.94
C LEU A 82 16.59 22.49 -19.39
N GLN A 83 16.34 21.86 -20.54
CA GLN A 83 17.37 21.11 -21.26
C GLN A 83 18.40 22.15 -21.66
N GLU A 84 19.42 22.32 -20.82
CA GLU A 84 20.63 23.03 -21.22
C GLU A 84 21.33 22.11 -22.22
N THR A 85 20.99 22.32 -23.49
CA THR A 85 21.79 21.88 -24.62
C THR A 85 23.13 22.61 -24.56
N ALA A 86 24.19 21.89 -24.23
CA ALA A 86 25.57 22.29 -24.51
C ALA A 86 26.40 21.05 -24.81
#